data_AF-A0A926UKF5-F1
#
_entry.id   AF-A0A926UKF5-F1
#
_cell.length_a   1.000
_cell.length_b   1.000
_cell.length_c   1.000
_cell.angle_alpha   90.00
_cell.angle_beta   90.00
_cell.angle_gamma   90.00
#
_symmetry.space_group_name_H-M   'P 1'
#
loop_
_entity.id
_entity.type
_entity.pdbx_description
1 polymer ?
#
loop_
_entity_poly.entity_id
_entity_poly.type
_entity_poly.pdbx_seq_one_letter_code
_entity_poly.pdbx_strand_id
1 'polypeptide(L)' 'MGRSYAELSPELRGISVNPYIIFYRLIKDDVEIIRVVNRYRNLESLFSESEI' A
#
# COMPACT_ATOMS: atom_id res chain seq x y z
N MET A 1 6.83 1.01 12.84
CA MET A 1 7.38 0.73 11.51
C MET A 1 6.23 0.33 10.60
N GLY A 2 5.96 1.12 9.55
CA GLY A 2 4.78 1.02 8.67
C GLY A 2 3.70 2.07 8.99
N ARG A 3 3.25 2.83 7.98
CA ARG A 3 2.10 3.75 8.09
C ARG A 3 0.82 2.92 7.98
N SER A 4 -0.13 3.12 8.89
CA SER A 4 -1.45 2.50 8.81
C SER A 4 -2.27 3.16 7.71
N TYR A 5 -2.93 2.36 6.89
CA TYR A 5 -3.92 2.78 5.90
C TYR A 5 -5.29 2.20 6.25
N ALA A 6 -5.61 2.16 7.56
CA ALA A 6 -6.86 1.63 8.10
C ALA A 6 -8.12 2.25 7.48
N GLU A 7 -8.02 3.48 6.95
CA GLU A 7 -9.08 4.16 6.20
C GLU A 7 -9.46 3.43 4.89
N LEU A 8 -8.52 2.71 4.27
CA LEU A 8 -8.77 1.89 3.07
C LEU A 8 -9.08 0.44 3.44
N SER A 9 -8.33 -0.11 4.41
CA SER A 9 -8.58 -1.44 4.96
C SER A 9 -7.88 -1.57 6.32
N PRO A 10 -8.56 -2.08 7.37
CA PRO A 10 -8.03 -2.13 8.74
C PRO A 10 -6.68 -2.84 8.88
N GLU A 11 -6.39 -3.78 7.98
CA GLU A 11 -5.18 -4.62 8.02
C GLU A 11 -4.05 -4.07 7.14
N LEU A 12 -4.34 -3.04 6.34
CA LEU A 12 -3.42 -2.51 5.34
C LEU A 12 -2.36 -1.61 5.99
N ARG A 13 -1.11 -1.96 5.72
CA ARG A 13 0.08 -1.23 6.15
C ARG A 13 0.90 -0.87 4.91
N GLY A 14 1.57 0.27 4.97
CA GLY A 14 2.50 0.69 3.94
C GLY A 14 3.87 1.00 4.51
N ILE A 15 4.92 0.48 3.86
CA ILE A 15 6.30 0.84 4.16
C ILE A 15 6.93 1.55 2.96
N SER A 16 7.65 2.62 3.27
CA SER A 16 8.34 3.48 2.31
C SER A 16 9.74 2.94 2.06
N VAL A 17 10.03 2.50 0.83
CA VAL A 17 11.36 2.03 0.41
C VAL A 17 11.70 2.73 -0.88
N ASN A 18 12.38 3.88 -0.82
CA ASN A 18 12.60 4.76 -1.98
C ASN A 18 13.18 3.99 -3.19
N PRO A 19 12.63 4.13 -4.42
CA PRO A 19 11.53 5.01 -4.86
C PRO A 19 10.12 4.42 -4.73
N TYR A 20 9.93 3.36 -3.97
CA TYR A 20 8.69 2.60 -3.86
C TYR A 20 7.93 2.83 -2.55
N ILE A 21 6.67 2.42 -2.58
CA ILE A 21 5.85 2.10 -1.40
C ILE A 21 5.40 0.65 -1.55
N ILE A 22 5.59 -0.14 -0.50
CA ILE A 22 5.13 -1.52 -0.43
C ILE A 22 3.91 -1.54 0.48
N PHE A 23 2.76 -1.96 -0.06
CA PHE A 23 1.54 -2.22 0.68
C PHE A 23 1.48 -3.69 1.06
N TYR A 24 1.26 -3.96 2.33
CA TYR A 24 1.21 -5.30 2.90
C TYR A 24 0.18 -5.39 4.01
N ARG A 25 -0.23 -6.61 4.34
CA ARG A 25 -0.99 -6.90 5.56
C ARG A 25 -0.31 -8.01 6.35
N LEU A 26 -0.58 -8.03 7.65
CA LEU A 26 -0.17 -9.13 8.51
C LEU A 26 -1.25 -10.19 8.46
N ILE A 27 -0.89 -11.41 8.08
CA ILE A 27 -1.69 -12.61 8.31
C ILE A 27 -1.04 -13.40 9.44
N LYS A 28 -1.78 -14.34 10.06
CA LYS A 28 -1.41 -15.04 11.31
C LYS A 28 0.09 -15.05 11.64
N ASP A 29 0.86 -15.78 10.85
CA ASP A 29 2.30 -15.97 11.06
C ASP A 29 3.14 -15.46 9.86
N ASP A 30 2.55 -14.62 8.99
CA ASP A 30 3.20 -14.23 7.74
C ASP A 30 2.84 -12.81 7.28
N VAL A 31 3.56 -12.33 6.26
CA VAL A 31 3.36 -11.03 5.63
C VAL A 31 2.93 -11.23 4.19
N GLU A 32 1.72 -10.77 3.86
CA GLU A 32 1.25 -10.78 2.47
C GLU A 32 1.50 -9.42 1.81
N ILE A 33 2.29 -9.41 0.74
CA ILE A 33 2.51 -8.22 -0.08
C ILE A 33 1.34 -8.07 -1.05
N ILE A 34 0.58 -6.98 -0.90
CA ILE A 34 -0.59 -6.69 -1.72
C ILE A 34 -0.17 -5.98 -3.00
N ARG A 35 0.70 -4.96 -2.89
CA ARG A 35 1.14 -4.18 -4.05
C ARG A 35 2.47 -3.49 -3.79
N VAL A 36 3.28 -3.37 -4.84
CA VAL A 36 4.46 -2.51 -4.87
C VAL A 36 4.21 -1.40 -5.88
N VAL A 37 4.33 -0.15 -5.45
CA VAL A 37 4.06 1.02 -6.30
C VAL A 37 5.27 1.94 -6.35
N ASN A 38 5.58 2.47 -7.53
CA ASN A 38 6.58 3.51 -7.65
C ASN A 38 5.96 4.85 -7.21
N ARG A 39 6.59 5.49 -6.23
CA ARG A 39 6.11 6.73 -5.60
C ARG A 39 5.98 7.89 -6.58
N TYR A 40 6.80 7.92 -7.62
CA TYR A 40 6.84 9.02 -8.59
C TYR A 40 5.90 8.82 -9.79
N ARG A 41 5.57 7.58 -10.15
CA ARG A 41 4.74 7.28 -11.32
C ARG A 41 3.30 6.92 -10.98
N ASN A 42 3.08 6.39 -9.78
CA ASN A 42 1.83 5.68 -9.49
C ASN A 42 0.99 6.35 -8.40
N LEU A 43 1.43 7.47 -7.81
CA LEU A 43 0.68 8.10 -6.72
C LEU A 43 -0.67 8.66 -7.21
N GLU A 44 -0.71 9.33 -8.36
CA GLU A 44 -1.96 9.85 -8.94
C GLU A 44 -2.92 8.73 -9.36
N SER A 45 -2.40 7.63 -9.92
CA SER A 45 -3.20 6.47 -10.32
C SER A 45 -3.82 5.72 -9.13
N LEU A 46 -3.25 5.81 -7.91
CA LEU A 46 -3.80 5.16 -6.71
C LEU A 46 -5.04 5.86 -6.14
N PHE A 47 -5.26 7.13 -6.49
CA PHE A 47 -6.43 7.90 -6.06
C PHE A 47 -7.42 8.16 -7.21
N SER A 48 -7.09 7.72 -8.43
CA SER A 48 -7.91 7.94 -9.64
C SER A 48 -8.77 6.74 -10.02
N GLU A 49 -9.30 5.99 -9.06
CA GLU A 49 -10.27 4.93 -9.35
C GLU A 49 -11.70 5.49 -9.15
N SER A 50 -12.14 6.25 -10.15
CA SER A 50 -13.57 6.55 -10.39
C SER A 50 -13.82 6.69 -11.90
N GLU A 51 -13.76 5.59 -12.62
CA GLU A 51 -14.36 5.50 -13.97
C GLU A 51 -14.76 4.05 -14.28
N ILE A 52 -15.88 3.62 -13.67
CA ILE A 52 -16.81 2.63 -14.24
C ILE A 52 -18.23 3.13 -13.96
#